data_AF-U3LPE4-F1
#
_entry.id   AF-U3LPE4-F1
#
_cell.length_a   1.000
_cell.length_b   1.000
_cell.length_c   1.000
_cell.angle_alpha   90.00
_cell.angle_beta   90.00
_cell.angle_gamma   90.00
#
_symmetry.space_group_name_H-M   'P 1'
#
loop_
_entity.id
_entity.type
_entity.pdbx_description
1 polymer ?
#
loop_
_entity_poly.entity_id
_entity_poly.type
_entity_poly.pdbx_seq_one_letter_code
_entity_poly.pdbx_strand_id
1 'polypeptide(L)' 'MNDKLLKLNQPGQVVELTAQEAEELGAFEESALSEQDALDAIETEQEA' A
#
# COMPACT_ATOMS: atom_id res chain seq x y z
N MET A 1 3.33 8.41 22.13
CA MET A 1 3.49 8.51 20.67
C MET A 1 3.77 7.11 20.16
N ASN A 2 3.10 6.69 19.08
CA ASN A 2 3.18 5.31 18.60
C ASN A 2 4.47 5.16 17.78
N ASP A 3 5.60 4.91 18.45
CA ASP A 3 6.96 4.95 17.87
C ASP A 3 7.14 4.04 16.64
N LYS A 4 6.30 3.02 16.49
CA LYS A 4 6.26 2.15 15.32
C LYS A 4 5.84 2.89 14.04
N LEU A 5 4.85 3.79 14.13
CA LEU A 5 4.36 4.55 12.97
C LEU A 5 5.39 5.56 12.47
N LEU A 6 6.18 6.13 13.38
CA LEU A 6 7.25 7.06 13.00
C LEU A 6 8.32 6.40 12.14
N LYS A 7 8.53 5.08 12.28
CA LYS A 7 9.49 4.31 11.46
C LYS A 7 9.05 4.16 10.01
N LEU A 8 7.75 4.25 9.70
CA LEU A 8 7.24 4.19 8.32
C LEU A 8 7.73 5.37 7.46
N ASN A 9 8.13 6.48 8.09
CA ASN A 9 8.72 7.63 7.39
C ASN A 9 10.19 7.40 6.98
N GLN A 10 10.82 6.32 7.42
CA GLN A 10 12.20 6.00 7.08
C GLN A 10 12.22 4.95 5.96
N PRO A 11 12.83 5.26 4.80
CA PRO A 11 12.95 4.32 3.70
C PRO A 11 13.64 3.00 4.13
N GLY A 12 13.11 1.88 3.67
CA GLY A 12 13.67 0.55 3.93
C GLY A 12 13.39 -0.04 5.32
N GLN A 13 12.62 0.65 6.18
CA GLN A 13 12.11 0.06 7.42
C GLN A 13 10.91 -0.85 7.15
N VAL A 14 10.93 -2.04 7.73
CA VAL A 14 9.79 -2.97 7.78
C VAL A 14 9.27 -2.98 9.21
N VAL A 15 7.95 -2.80 9.36
CA VAL A 15 7.28 -2.76 10.67
C VAL A 15 6.19 -3.83 10.69
N GLU A 16 6.21 -4.68 11.71
CA GLU A 16 5.15 -5.67 11.92
C GLU A 16 3.91 -5.00 12.53
N LEU A 17 2.79 -5.18 11.85
CA LEU A 17 1.47 -4.68 12.20
C LEU A 17 0.47 -5.83 12.17
N THR A 18 -0.60 -5.69 12.95
CA THR A 18 -1.78 -6.56 12.80
C THR A 18 -2.57 -6.18 11.54
N ALA A 19 -3.40 -7.09 11.04
CA ALA A 19 -4.25 -6.82 9.88
C ALA A 19 -5.17 -5.59 10.08
N GLN A 20 -5.74 -5.46 11.28
CA GLN A 20 -6.57 -4.30 11.63
C GLN A 20 -5.78 -2.99 11.61
N GLU A 21 -4.57 -2.97 12.18
CA GLU A 21 -3.71 -1.77 12.15
C GLU A 21 -3.28 -1.41 10.72
N ALA A 22 -3.02 -2.40 9.86
CA ALA A 22 -2.70 -2.18 8.46
C ALA A 22 -3.88 -1.56 7.69
N GLU A 23 -5.10 -2.05 7.93
CA GLU A 23 -6.31 -1.51 7.33
C GLU A 23 -6.58 -0.06 7.78
N GLU A 24 -6.43 0.24 9.07
CA GLU A 24 -6.59 1.61 9.61
C GLU A 24 -5.58 2.60 9.01
N LEU A 25 -4.42 2.12 8.58
CA LEU A 25 -3.40 2.92 7.90
C LEU A 25 -3.65 3.05 6.38
N GLY A 26 -4.66 2.36 5.84
CA GLY A 26 -4.89 2.27 4.40
C GLY A 26 -3.78 1.51 3.66
N ALA A 27 -3.09 0.60 4.35
CA ALA A 27 -2.10 -0.25 3.72
C ALA A 27 -2.78 -1.32 2.87
N PHE A 28 -2.21 -1.59 1.70
CA PHE A 28 -2.69 -2.62 0.79
C PHE A 28 -1.90 -3.90 0.99
N GLU A 29 -2.58 -5.04 0.91
CA GLU A 29 -1.90 -6.34 0.83
C GLU A 29 -1.06 -6.42 -0.45
N GLU A 30 0.02 -7.19 -0.41
CA GLU A 30 0.90 -7.37 -1.58
C GLU A 30 0.17 -7.99 -2.78
N SER A 31 -0.86 -8.81 -2.52
CA SER A 31 -1.74 -9.39 -3.53
C SER A 31 -2.89 -8.50 -3.95
N ALA A 32 -3.01 -7.28 -3.39
CA ALA A 32 -4.14 -6.41 -3.68
C ALA A 32 -4.12 -5.80 -5.09
N LEU A 33 -2.97 -5.82 -5.77
CA LEU A 33 -2.83 -5.33 -7.13
C LEU A 33 -2.03 -6.33 -7.97
N SER A 34 -2.68 -6.93 -8.97
CA SER A 34 -1.99 -7.74 -9.96
C SER A 34 -1.39 -6.89 -11.08
N GLU A 35 -0.46 -7.47 -11.84
CA GLU A 35 0.09 -6.82 -13.05
C GLU A 35 -1.02 -6.44 -14.04
N GLN A 36 -2.06 -7.28 -14.18
CA GLN A 36 -3.19 -6.99 -15.06
C GLN A 36 -4.03 -5.83 -14.53
N ASP A 37 -4.30 -5.77 -13.22
CA ASP A 37 -5.02 -4.65 -12.61
C ASP A 37 -4.28 -3.31 -12.82
N ALA A 38 -2.94 -3.35 -12.80
CA ALA A 38 -2.11 -2.17 -13.08
C ALA A 38 -2.17 -1.74 -14.56
N LEU A 39 -2.26 -2.70 -15.49
CA LEU A 39 -2.42 -2.43 -16.93
C LEU A 39 -3.82 -1.89 -17.25
N ASP A 40 -4.87 -2.46 -16.67
CA ASP A 40 -6.25 -2.01 -16.88
C ASP A 40 -6.46 -0.58 -16.35
N ALA A 41 -5.73 -0.19 -15.29
CA ALA A 41 -5.76 1.16 -14.73
C ALA A 41 -5.14 2.22 -15.65
N ILE A 42 -4.19 1.88 -16.53
CA ILE A 42 -3.57 2.83 -17.47
C ILE A 42 -4.30 2.91 -18.81
N GLU A 43 -5.02 1.85 -19.23
CA GLU A 43 -5.72 1.82 -20.53
C GLU A 43 -6.98 2.70 -20.56
N THR A 44 -7.49 3.14 -19.41
CA THR A 44 -8.67 4.01 -19.32
C THR A 44 -8.39 5.50 -19.51
N GLU A 45 -7.12 5.92 -19.62
CA GLU A 45 -6.75 7.34 -19.85
C GLU A 45 -6.40 7.68 -21.31
N GLN A 46 -6.52 6.73 -22.25
CA GLN A 46 -6.13 6.91 -23.67
C GLN A 46 -7.29 7.04 -24.67
N GLU A 47 -8.51 7.35 -24.22
CA GLU A 47 -9.62 7.75 -25.09
C GLU A 47 -10.04 9.22 -24.82
N ALA A 48 -9.34 10.18 -25.44
CA ALA A 48 -9.80 11.56 -25.65
C ALA A 48 -9.18 12.19 -26.90
#